data_AF-A0A3A5PM26-F1
#
_entry.id   AF-A0A3A5PM26-F1
#
_cell.length_a   1.000
_cell.length_b   1.000
_cell.length_c   1.000
_cell.angle_alpha   90.00
_cell.angle_beta   90.00
_cell.angle_gamma   90.00
#
_symmetry.space_group_name_H-M   'P 1'
#
loop_
_entity.id
_entity.type
_entity.pdbx_description
1 polymer ?
#
loop_
_entity_poly.entity_id
_entity_poly.type
_entity_poly.pdbx_seq_one_letter_code
_entity_poly.pdbx_strand_id
1 'polypeptide(L)'
;MNIHQIVPRSDCTSFAKCGKHSLAYCRRYGASECGPCEIVRRKPRNRVVVDGVERKLCTRCGRALPLSRFFDRTARRNGKEYHLKASWCKMCMAEVQSERNRKRKMN
;
A
#
# COMPACT_ATOMS: atom_id res chain seq x y z
N MET A 1 -21.69 -25.03 -14.26
CA MET A 1 -21.67 -24.81 -15.72
C MET A 1 -20.46 -23.95 -16.07
N ASN A 2 -19.50 -24.48 -16.85
CA ASN A 2 -18.40 -23.70 -17.42
C ASN A 2 -18.93 -22.98 -18.66
N ILE A 3 -19.16 -21.67 -18.56
CA ILE A 3 -19.53 -20.86 -19.71
C ILE A 3 -18.25 -20.60 -20.50
N HIS A 4 -18.10 -21.25 -21.65
CA HIS A 4 -17.04 -20.94 -22.59
C HIS A 4 -17.25 -19.51 -23.11
N GLN A 5 -16.46 -18.56 -22.61
CA GLN A 5 -16.52 -17.18 -23.06
C GLN A 5 -15.90 -17.08 -24.46
N ILE A 6 -16.72 -16.72 -25.45
CA ILE A 6 -16.31 -16.53 -26.86
C ILE A 6 -15.55 -15.20 -27.03
N VAL A 7 -15.84 -14.21 -26.18
CA VAL A 7 -15.21 -12.88 -26.23
C VAL A 7 -14.11 -12.77 -25.17
N PRO A 8 -12.87 -12.43 -25.55
CA PRO A 8 -11.80 -12.17 -24.60
C PRO A 8 -12.21 -11.05 -23.64
N ARG A 9 -12.19 -11.32 -22.33
CA ARG A 9 -12.37 -10.29 -21.31
C ARG A 9 -11.24 -9.26 -21.43
N SER A 10 -11.57 -7.98 -21.44
CA SER A 10 -10.60 -6.87 -21.51
C SER A 10 -10.39 -6.21 -20.13
N ASP A 11 -10.21 -7.02 -19.10
CA ASP A 11 -10.25 -6.61 -17.69
C ASP A 11 -8.86 -6.57 -17.02
N CYS A 12 -7.78 -6.36 -17.79
CA CYS A 12 -6.39 -6.32 -17.30
C CYS A 12 -6.06 -5.19 -16.29
N THR A 13 -7.05 -4.47 -15.74
CA THR A 13 -6.92 -3.28 -14.88
C THR A 13 -6.05 -3.45 -13.63
N SER A 14 -5.85 -4.68 -13.16
CA SER A 14 -5.02 -4.96 -11.98
C SER A 14 -3.52 -5.11 -12.28
N PHE A 15 -3.14 -5.28 -13.56
CA PHE A 15 -1.75 -5.51 -13.98
C PHE A 15 -1.27 -4.41 -14.93
N ALA A 16 -2.03 -4.13 -15.98
CA ALA A 16 -1.73 -3.10 -16.97
C ALA A 16 -3.05 -2.54 -17.49
N LYS A 17 -3.18 -1.23 -17.67
CA LYS A 17 -4.41 -0.64 -18.23
C LYS A 17 -4.45 -0.79 -19.76
N CYS A 18 -4.35 -2.04 -20.23
CA CYS A 18 -4.23 -2.39 -21.63
C CYS A 18 -5.56 -2.24 -22.40
N GLY A 19 -6.70 -2.46 -21.73
CA GLY A 19 -8.06 -2.38 -22.31
C GLY A 19 -8.35 -3.37 -23.44
N LYS A 20 -7.41 -4.25 -23.80
CA LYS A 20 -7.47 -5.15 -24.97
C LYS A 20 -7.41 -6.63 -24.62
N HIS A 21 -6.83 -6.98 -23.47
CA HIS A 21 -6.55 -8.36 -23.08
C HIS A 21 -7.09 -8.68 -21.68
N SER A 22 -7.21 -9.98 -21.41
CA SER A 22 -7.62 -10.45 -20.10
C SER A 22 -6.49 -10.33 -19.09
N LEU A 23 -6.85 -10.23 -17.81
CA LEU A 23 -5.86 -10.23 -16.73
C LEU A 23 -4.93 -11.46 -16.78
N ALA A 24 -5.46 -12.63 -17.14
CA ALA A 24 -4.67 -13.87 -17.25
C ALA A 24 -3.64 -13.79 -18.39
N TYR A 25 -4.05 -13.25 -19.55
CA TYR A 25 -3.18 -13.05 -20.69
C TYR A 25 -2.03 -12.08 -20.35
N CYS A 26 -2.35 -10.90 -19.80
CA CYS A 26 -1.34 -9.92 -19.39
C CYS A 26 -0.39 -10.46 -18.30
N ARG A 27 -0.85 -11.33 -17.40
CA ARG A 27 0.05 -11.97 -16.42
C ARG A 27 1.07 -12.90 -17.06
N ARG A 28 0.70 -13.59 -18.15
CA ARG A 28 1.55 -14.57 -18.82
C ARG A 28 2.48 -13.93 -19.86
N TYR A 29 1.98 -12.98 -20.64
CA TYR A 29 2.68 -12.40 -21.79
C TYR A 29 2.91 -10.89 -21.68
N GLY A 30 2.46 -10.23 -20.61
CA GLY A 30 2.50 -8.77 -20.52
C GLY A 30 3.91 -8.16 -20.44
N ALA A 31 4.93 -8.93 -20.06
CA ALA A 31 6.31 -8.46 -20.06
C ALA A 31 6.82 -8.16 -21.49
N SER A 32 6.38 -8.94 -22.48
CA SER A 32 6.71 -8.75 -23.90
C SER A 32 5.67 -7.91 -24.63
N GLU A 33 4.38 -8.08 -24.33
CA GLU A 33 3.29 -7.53 -25.15
C GLU A 33 2.61 -6.30 -24.55
N CYS A 34 2.77 -6.04 -23.25
CA CYS A 34 2.15 -4.89 -22.57
C CYS A 34 3.19 -3.85 -22.11
N GLY A 35 4.42 -3.89 -22.63
CA GLY A 35 5.47 -2.90 -22.38
C GLY A 35 5.05 -1.43 -22.58
N PRO A 36 4.29 -1.06 -23.63
CA PRO A 36 3.83 0.32 -23.82
C PRO A 36 2.59 0.70 -22.99
N CYS A 37 1.98 -0.23 -22.26
CA CYS A 37 0.80 0.05 -21.44
C CYS A 37 1.18 0.69 -20.09
N GLU A 38 0.25 1.45 -19.49
CA GLU A 38 0.41 1.91 -18.11
C GLU A 38 0.35 0.70 -17.15
N ILE A 39 1.52 0.26 -16.67
CA ILE A 39 1.64 -0.84 -15.71
C ILE A 39 1.16 -0.37 -14.33
N VAL A 40 0.18 -1.08 -13.76
CA VAL A 40 -0.35 -0.77 -12.43
C VAL A 40 0.62 -1.28 -11.38
N ARG A 41 1.50 -0.39 -10.92
CA ARG A 41 2.41 -0.70 -9.81
C ARG A 41 1.62 -0.81 -8.52
N ARG A 42 1.77 -1.95 -7.83
CA ARG A 42 1.25 -2.11 -6.47
C ARG A 42 1.84 -1.04 -5.57
N LYS A 43 1.01 -0.48 -4.68
CA LYS A 43 1.51 0.44 -3.65
C LYS A 43 2.64 -0.28 -2.89
N PRO A 44 3.84 0.32 -2.77
CA PRO A 44 4.97 -0.33 -2.14
C PRO A 44 4.58 -0.77 -0.73
N ARG A 45 5.02 -1.98 -0.35
CA ARG A 45 4.76 -2.49 1.00
C ARG A 45 5.55 -1.61 1.97
N ASN A 46 4.84 -0.91 2.86
CA ASN A 46 5.49 -0.16 3.95
C ASN A 46 6.09 -1.08 5.03
N ARG A 47 6.04 -2.41 4.88
CA ARG A 47 6.65 -3.38 5.79
C ARG A 47 7.76 -4.12 5.07
N VAL A 48 8.90 -4.21 5.73
CA VAL A 48 10.12 -4.88 5.26
C VAL A 48 10.64 -5.77 6.38
N VAL A 49 11.18 -6.94 6.04
CA VAL A 49 11.87 -7.81 7.01
C VAL A 49 13.36 -7.52 6.87
N VAL A 50 14.01 -7.13 7.97
CA VAL A 50 15.45 -6.87 8.00
C VAL A 50 16.01 -7.63 9.20
N ASP A 51 16.98 -8.50 8.95
CA ASP A 51 17.60 -9.38 9.97
C ASP A 51 16.57 -10.25 10.73
N GLY A 52 15.55 -10.75 10.02
CA GLY A 52 14.46 -11.54 10.63
C GLY A 52 13.45 -10.72 11.43
N VAL A 53 13.65 -9.40 11.58
CA VAL A 53 12.74 -8.52 12.31
C VAL A 53 11.84 -7.76 11.34
N GLU A 54 10.54 -7.81 11.59
CA GLU A 54 9.57 -7.01 10.83
C GLU A 54 9.68 -5.52 11.19
N ARG A 55 10.01 -4.71 10.20
CA ARG A 55 10.13 -3.25 10.30
C ARG A 55 9.12 -2.58 9.39
N LYS A 56 8.64 -1.41 9.82
CA LYS A 56 7.74 -0.56 9.04
C LYS A 56 8.41 0.79 8.75
N LEU A 57 8.22 1.26 7.52
CA LEU A 57 8.68 2.56 7.06
C LEU A 57 7.77 3.66 7.59
N CYS A 58 8.35 4.59 8.34
CA CYS A 58 7.66 5.80 8.75
C CYS A 58 7.51 6.75 7.55
N THR A 59 6.28 7.16 7.22
CA THR A 59 6.05 8.04 6.07
C THR A 59 6.44 9.49 6.32
N ARG A 60 6.80 9.87 7.56
CA ARG A 60 7.26 11.23 7.91
C ARG A 60 8.77 11.34 7.86
N CYS A 61 9.50 10.47 8.56
CA CYS A 61 10.96 10.53 8.64
C CYS A 61 11.71 9.54 7.74
N GLY A 62 11.00 8.67 7.01
CA GLY A 62 11.61 7.72 6.07
C GLY A 62 12.37 6.55 6.71
N ARG A 63 12.43 6.45 8.04
CA ARG A 63 13.17 5.38 8.73
C ARG A 63 12.37 4.08 8.77
N ALA A 64 13.04 2.96 8.52
CA ALA A 64 12.50 1.62 8.76
C ALA A 64 12.70 1.25 10.23
N LEU A 65 11.61 1.21 10.99
CA LEU A 65 11.64 1.02 12.44
C LEU A 65 10.85 -0.24 12.85
N PRO A 66 11.19 -0.89 13.98
CA PRO A 66 10.39 -1.98 14.52
C PRO A 66 8.92 -1.59 14.72
N LEU A 67 8.00 -2.54 14.57
CA LEU A 67 6.56 -2.27 14.70
C LEU A 67 6.14 -1.71 16.07
N SER A 68 6.90 -2.00 17.13
CA SER A 68 6.70 -1.45 18.48
C SER A 68 6.85 0.07 18.54
N ARG A 69 7.56 0.68 17.59
CA ARG A 69 7.74 2.12 17.45
C ARG A 69 6.56 2.82 16.76
N PHE A 70 5.50 2.09 16.42
CA PHE A 70 4.27 2.62 15.86
C PHE A 70 3.10 2.32 16.80
N PHE A 71 2.12 3.22 16.87
CA PHE A 71 0.88 2.97 17.59
C PHE A 71 0.01 1.97 16.84
N ASP A 72 -0.74 1.17 17.59
CA ASP A 72 -1.82 0.37 17.05
C ASP A 72 -2.98 1.29 16.64
N ARG A 73 -3.63 0.93 15.54
CA ARG A 73 -4.74 1.65 14.95
C ARG A 73 -5.71 0.65 14.38
N THR A 74 -6.97 0.87 14.67
CA THR A 74 -8.06 0.16 14.03
C THR A 74 -8.63 0.99 12.89
N ALA A 75 -8.86 0.39 11.73
CA ALA A 75 -9.62 1.00 10.64
C ALA A 75 -10.82 0.13 10.30
N ARG A 76 -11.99 0.75 10.14
CA ARG A 76 -13.20 0.08 9.63
C ARG A 76 -13.41 0.47 8.17
N ARG A 77 -13.56 -0.52 7.29
CA ARG A 77 -13.88 -0.34 5.86
C ARG A 77 -14.80 -1.46 5.39
N ASN A 78 -15.87 -1.11 4.69
CA ASN A 78 -16.84 -2.05 4.12
C ASN A 78 -17.38 -3.05 5.17
N GLY A 79 -17.70 -2.56 6.39
CA GLY A 79 -18.17 -3.39 7.50
C GLY A 79 -17.10 -4.29 8.14
N LYS A 80 -15.86 -4.31 7.64
CA LYS A 80 -14.75 -5.09 8.20
C LYS A 80 -13.83 -4.22 9.04
N GLU A 81 -13.33 -4.80 10.13
CA GLU A 81 -12.36 -4.19 11.03
C GLU A 81 -10.94 -4.68 10.73
N TYR A 82 -9.99 -3.76 10.69
CA TYR A 82 -8.59 -4.04 10.39
C TYR A 82 -7.70 -3.47 11.49
N HIS A 83 -6.87 -4.33 12.10
CA HIS A 83 -5.85 -3.93 13.05
C HIS A 83 -4.53 -3.66 12.32
N LEU A 84 -4.04 -2.44 12.43
CA LEU A 84 -2.91 -1.94 11.67
C LEU A 84 -2.05 -0.99 12.48
N LYS A 85 -0.79 -0.85 12.09
CA LYS A 85 0.12 0.12 12.70
C LYS A 85 -0.04 1.49 12.03
N ALA A 86 0.04 2.56 12.82
CA ALA A 86 0.01 3.94 12.33
C ALA A 86 1.06 4.20 11.24
N SER A 87 0.82 5.19 10.36
CA SER A 87 1.76 5.57 9.30
C SER A 87 3.01 6.28 9.82
N TRP A 88 2.89 6.99 10.94
CA TRP A 88 3.96 7.76 11.56
C TRP A 88 4.46 7.04 12.81
N CYS A 89 5.77 7.13 13.07
CA CYS A 89 6.34 6.56 14.29
C CYS A 89 5.95 7.41 15.51
N LYS A 90 6.02 6.80 16.69
CA LYS A 90 5.72 7.44 17.98
C LYS A 90 6.49 8.76 18.17
N MET A 91 7.75 8.80 17.72
CA MET A 91 8.62 9.98 17.83
C MET A 91 8.10 11.15 16.99
N CYS A 92 7.80 10.94 15.71
CA CYS A 92 7.25 11.99 14.84
C CYS A 92 5.88 12.48 15.32
N MET A 93 5.05 11.59 15.87
CA MET A 93 3.76 12.00 16.46
C MET A 93 3.96 12.86 17.72
N ALA A 94 4.92 12.50 18.58
CA ALA A 94 5.25 13.27 19.77
C ALA A 94 5.82 14.66 19.43
N GLU A 95 6.67 14.74 18.39
CA GLU A 95 7.21 16.01 17.90
C GLU A 95 6.08 16.96 17.47
N VAL A 96 5.15 16.48 16.65
CA VAL A 96 3.99 17.29 16.21
C VAL A 96 3.09 17.70 17.37
N GLN A 97 2.90 16.83 18.37
CA GLN A 97 2.18 17.22 19.59
C GLN A 97 2.92 18.31 20.37
N SER A 98 4.24 18.20 20.51
CA SER A 98 5.06 19.19 21.21
C SER A 98 5.01 20.56 20.52
N GLU A 99 5.01 20.60 19.19
CA GLU A 99 4.89 21.82 18.40
C GLU A 99 3.52 22.48 18.60
N ARG A 100 2.45 21.68 18.57
CA ARG A 100 1.08 22.17 18.84
C ARG A 100 0.96 22.74 20.25
N ASN A 101 1.52 22.04 21.24
CA ASN A 101 1.49 22.52 22.63
C ASN A 101 2.29 23.81 22.81
N ARG A 102 3.44 23.95 22.14
CA ARG A 102 4.21 25.20 22.12
C ARG A 102 3.41 26.35 21.53
N LYS A 103 2.76 26.14 20.38
CA LYS A 103 1.89 27.17 19.77
C LYS A 103 0.72 27.57 20.67
N ARG A 104 0.10 26.62 21.37
CA ARG A 104 -0.99 26.90 22.32
C ARG A 104 -0.55 27.66 23.58
N LYS A 105 0.74 27.68 23.91
CA LYS A 105 1.29 28.45 25.05
C LYS A 105 1.71 29.87 24.67
N MET A 106 1.89 30.16 23.37
CA MET A 106 2.22 31.50 22.88
C MET A 106 0.98 32.32 22.48
N ASN A 107 -0.15 31.65 22.27
CA ASN A 107 -1.49 32.27 22.17
C ASN A 107 -2.12 32.36 23.56
#